data_AF-A0A8B6C9M6-F1
#
_entry.id   AF-A0A8B6C9M6-F1
#
_cell.length_a   1.000
_cell.length_b   1.000
_cell.length_c   1.000
_cell.angle_alpha   90.00
_cell.angle_beta   90.00
_cell.angle_gamma   90.00
#
_symmetry.space_group_name_H-M   'P 1'
#
loop_
_entity.id
_entity.type
_entity.pdbx_description
1 polymer ?
#
loop_
_entity_poly.entity_id
_entity_poly.type
_entity_poly.pdbx_seq_one_letter_code
_entity_poly.pdbx_strand_id
1 'polypeptide(L)'
;MDEFNRESKDLNKPAIHGMLEAKSAFDVVRHTNLIRKLYHLGISEQCILMIDNLYKDATSKIKYKGNTSDAFNIEQGVRQGGALSADL
;
A
#
# COMPACT_ATOMS: atom_id res chain seq x y z
N MET A 1 -6.71 14.48 19.39
CA MET A 1 -8.02 14.51 20.09
C MET A 1 -8.15 15.73 20.98
N ASP A 2 -7.15 16.02 21.82
CA ASP A 2 -7.20 17.20 22.71
C ASP A 2 -7.23 18.54 21.96
N GLU A 3 -6.48 18.65 20.87
CA GLU A 3 -6.45 19.86 20.03
C GLU A 3 -7.78 20.08 19.27
N PHE A 4 -8.34 19.03 18.69
CA PHE A 4 -9.66 19.03 18.04
C PHE A 4 -10.78 19.43 19.02
N ASN A 5 -10.73 18.92 20.25
CA ASN A 5 -11.69 19.26 21.30
C ASN A 5 -11.56 20.71 21.77
N ARG A 6 -10.34 21.26 21.75
CA ARG A 6 -10.08 22.66 22.09
C ARG A 6 -10.62 23.59 21.01
N GLU A 7 -10.38 23.29 19.74
CA GLU A 7 -10.85 24.08 18.62
C GLU A 7 -12.38 24.09 18.50
N SER A 8 -13.05 22.96 18.77
CA SER A 8 -14.51 22.88 18.82
C SER A 8 -15.12 23.77 19.91
N LYS A 9 -14.46 23.84 21.08
CA LYS A 9 -14.87 24.74 22.17
C LYS A 9 -14.65 26.20 21.82
N ASP A 10 -13.52 26.54 21.22
CA ASP A 10 -13.18 27.91 20.83
C ASP A 10 -14.12 28.43 19.72
N LEU A 11 -14.54 27.56 18.80
CA LEU A 11 -15.46 27.90 17.71
C LEU A 11 -16.95 27.78 18.09
N ASN A 12 -17.27 27.28 19.28
CA ASN A 12 -18.62 26.99 19.76
C ASN A 12 -19.47 26.20 18.74
N LYS A 13 -18.84 25.23 18.07
CA LYS A 13 -19.46 24.39 17.03
C LYS A 13 -19.26 22.91 17.37
N PRO A 14 -20.24 22.04 17.10
CA PRO A 14 -20.10 20.62 17.34
C PRO A 14 -19.01 20.03 16.46
N ALA A 15 -18.11 19.27 17.08
CA ALA A 15 -17.06 18.52 16.43
C ALA A 15 -17.56 17.12 16.04
N ILE A 16 -17.31 16.69 14.80
CA ILE A 16 -17.56 15.32 14.35
C ILE A 16 -16.24 14.71 13.93
N HIS A 17 -15.88 13.57 14.51
CA HIS A 17 -14.68 12.82 14.17
C HIS A 17 -15.08 11.51 13.48
N GLY A 18 -14.53 11.29 12.29
CA GLY A 18 -14.66 10.03 11.55
C GLY A 18 -13.28 9.43 11.30
N MET A 19 -13.09 8.17 11.69
CA MET A 19 -11.87 7.41 11.40
C MET A 19 -12.12 6.47 10.22
N LEU A 20 -11.16 6.39 9.29
CA LEU A 20 -11.19 5.47 8.17
C LEU A 20 -9.97 4.54 8.26
N GLU A 21 -10.23 3.23 8.24
CA GLU A 21 -9.18 2.22 8.22
C GLU A 21 -9.13 1.52 6.86
N ALA A 22 -7.94 1.46 6.29
CA ALA A 22 -7.70 0.71 5.06
C ALA A 22 -7.51 -0.78 5.39
N LYS A 23 -8.43 -1.62 4.95
CA LYS A 23 -8.31 -3.08 5.10
C LYS A 23 -7.21 -3.62 4.19
N SER A 24 -6.27 -4.37 4.76
CA SER A 24 -5.22 -5.09 4.02
C SER A 24 -4.43 -4.20 3.05
N ALA A 25 -4.03 -3.00 3.52
CA ALA A 25 -3.49 -1.94 2.67
C ALA A 25 -2.36 -2.40 1.73
N PHE A 26 -1.46 -3.27 2.20
CA PHE A 26 -0.36 -3.81 1.38
C PHE A 26 -0.82 -4.83 0.35
N ASP A 27 -1.86 -5.61 0.61
CA ASP A 27 -2.25 -6.75 -0.22
C ASP A 27 -3.14 -6.33 -1.41
N VAL A 28 -3.77 -5.15 -1.33
CA VAL A 28 -4.75 -4.66 -2.32
C VAL A 28 -4.19 -3.61 -3.28
N VAL A 29 -2.88 -3.36 -3.25
CA VAL A 29 -2.22 -2.39 -4.12
C VAL A 29 -2.22 -2.91 -5.57
N ARG A 30 -2.94 -2.24 -6.47
CA ARG A 30 -2.86 -2.58 -7.91
C ARG A 30 -1.57 -2.02 -8.51
N HIS A 31 -0.76 -2.88 -9.12
CA HIS A 31 0.54 -2.49 -9.68
C HIS A 31 0.41 -1.39 -10.74
N THR A 32 -0.61 -1.47 -11.61
CA THR A 32 -0.88 -0.43 -12.61
C THR A 32 -1.13 0.96 -12.00
N ASN A 33 -1.85 1.01 -10.88
CA ASN A 33 -2.10 2.26 -10.16
C ASN A 33 -0.84 2.76 -9.45
N LEU A 34 -0.05 1.86 -8.88
CA LEU A 34 1.24 2.18 -8.25
C LEU A 34 2.19 2.82 -9.27
N ILE A 35 2.44 2.15 -10.40
CA ILE A 35 3.31 2.64 -11.46
C ILE A 35 2.84 4.01 -11.99
N ARG A 36 1.53 4.17 -12.23
CA ARG A 36 0.95 5.44 -12.66
C ARG A 36 1.17 6.56 -11.62
N LYS A 37 1.03 6.27 -10.32
CA LYS A 37 1.28 7.25 -9.26
C LYS A 37 2.76 7.67 -9.22
N LEU A 38 3.68 6.71 -9.30
CA LEU A 38 5.12 7.00 -9.31
C LEU A 38 5.51 7.90 -10.49
N TYR A 39 4.94 7.64 -11.67
CA TYR A 39 5.10 8.51 -12.83
C TYR A 39 4.63 9.95 -12.55
N HIS A 40 3.43 10.12 -11.98
CA HIS A 40 2.90 11.45 -11.66
C HIS A 40 3.66 12.17 -10.54
N LEU A 41 4.36 11.43 -9.67
CA LEU A 41 5.24 12.00 -8.65
C LEU A 41 6.60 12.45 -9.21
N GLY A 42 6.88 12.22 -10.50
CA GLY A 42 8.13 12.61 -11.13
C GLY A 42 9.31 11.70 -10.79
N ILE A 43 9.05 10.47 -10.33
CA ILE A 43 10.10 9.46 -10.15
C ILE A 43 10.69 9.12 -11.52
N SER A 44 12.01 8.88 -11.56
CA SER A 44 12.70 8.58 -12.81
C SER A 44 12.16 7.30 -13.46
N GLU A 45 12.12 7.30 -14.79
CA GLU A 45 11.65 6.16 -15.58
C GLU A 45 12.44 4.88 -15.27
N GLN A 46 13.76 5.00 -15.04
CA GLN A 46 14.60 3.85 -14.69
C GLN A 46 14.18 3.22 -13.36
N CYS A 47 13.87 4.03 -12.33
CA CYS A 47 13.39 3.54 -11.06
C CYS A 47 11.99 2.92 -11.18
N ILE A 48 11.10 3.53 -11.95
CA ILE A 48 9.76 2.98 -12.23
C ILE A 48 9.86 1.62 -12.91
N LEU A 49 10.73 1.49 -13.93
CA LEU A 49 10.97 0.22 -14.62
C LEU A 49 11.53 -0.85 -13.69
N MET A 50 12.43 -0.50 -12.76
CA MET A 50 12.93 -1.44 -11.75
C MET A 50 11.80 -1.94 -10.84
N ILE A 51 10.91 -1.05 -10.41
CA ILE A 51 9.75 -1.40 -9.57
C ILE A 51 8.75 -2.24 -10.35
N ASP A 52 8.45 -1.87 -11.60
CA ASP A 52 7.54 -2.63 -12.46
C ASP A 52 8.05 -4.07 -12.66
N ASN A 53 9.34 -4.23 -12.96
CA ASN A 53 9.96 -5.54 -13.11
C ASN A 53 9.98 -6.39 -11.83
N LEU A 54 9.89 -5.77 -10.64
CA LEU A 54 9.80 -6.52 -9.38
C LEU A 54 8.45 -7.21 -9.23
N TYR A 55 7.39 -6.61 -9.77
CA TYR A 55 6.01 -7.09 -9.64
C TYR A 55 5.50 -7.82 -10.89
N LYS A 56 6.04 -7.49 -12.06
CA LYS A 56 5.67 -8.10 -13.33
C LYS A 56 5.95 -9.61 -13.33
N ASP A 57 4.90 -10.38 -13.63
CA ASP A 57 4.92 -11.84 -13.65
C ASP A 57 5.45 -12.48 -12.35
N ALA A 58 5.36 -11.75 -11.23
CA ALA A 58 5.77 -12.25 -9.93
C ALA A 58 4.91 -13.45 -9.54
N THR A 59 5.55 -14.50 -9.04
CA THR A 59 4.88 -15.71 -8.55
C THR A 59 5.19 -15.94 -7.09
N SER A 60 4.27 -16.60 -6.39
CA SER A 60 4.43 -16.96 -4.98
C SER A 60 4.02 -18.40 -4.73
N LYS A 61 4.47 -18.92 -3.59
CA LYS A 61 4.13 -20.23 -3.06
C LYS A 61 3.87 -20.10 -1.57
N ILE A 62 2.89 -20.84 -1.06
CA ILE A 62 2.59 -20.89 0.37
C ILE A 62 3.33 -22.07 0.98
N LYS A 63 4.19 -21.81 1.96
CA LYS A 63 4.82 -22.85 2.79
C LYS A 63 4.04 -23.00 4.08
N TYR A 64 3.48 -24.19 4.33
CA TYR A 64 2.70 -24.47 5.53
C TYR A 64 2.92 -25.89 6.03
N LYS A 65 3.28 -26.04 7.32
CA LYS A 65 3.52 -27.34 7.98
C LYS A 65 4.40 -28.30 7.18
N GLY A 66 5.49 -27.80 6.61
CA GLY A 66 6.44 -28.59 5.82
C GLY A 66 6.05 -28.83 4.36
N ASN A 67 4.82 -28.52 3.97
CA ASN A 67 4.36 -28.59 2.58
C ASN A 67 4.51 -27.23 1.90
N THR A 68 4.65 -27.25 0.58
CA THR A 68 4.69 -26.05 -0.27
C THR A 68 3.63 -26.18 -1.34
N SER A 69 2.83 -25.13 -1.56
CA SER A 69 1.82 -25.10 -2.62
C SER A 69 2.47 -25.07 -4.01
N ASP A 70 1.63 -25.29 -5.03
CA ASP A 70 1.96 -24.88 -6.39
C ASP A 70 2.20 -23.36 -6.46
N ALA A 71 2.93 -22.94 -7.49
CA ALA A 71 3.14 -21.53 -7.77
C ALA A 71 1.84 -20.89 -8.28
N PHE A 72 1.58 -19.67 -7.83
CA PHE A 72 0.50 -18.84 -8.36
C PHE A 72 1.01 -17.43 -8.63
N ASN A 73 0.37 -16.76 -9.59
CA ASN A 73 0.73 -15.40 -9.96
C ASN A 73 0.26 -14.39 -8.91
N ILE A 74 1.06 -13.36 -8.68
CA ILE A 74 0.73 -12.23 -7.83
C ILE A 74 0.19 -11.12 -8.72
N GLU A 75 -1.13 -10.92 -8.69
CA GLU A 75 -1.82 -9.92 -9.52
C GLU A 75 -1.93 -8.55 -8.84
N GLN A 76 -1.72 -8.50 -7.53
CA GLN A 76 -1.81 -7.29 -6.71
C GLN A 76 -1.02 -7.44 -5.42
N GLY A 77 -0.81 -6.30 -4.77
CA GLY A 77 -0.15 -6.17 -3.50
C GLY A 77 1.33 -5.86 -3.62
N VAL A 78 1.85 -5.24 -2.58
CA VAL A 78 3.28 -5.07 -2.33
C VAL A 78 3.68 -5.98 -1.18
N ARG A 79 4.93 -6.44 -1.16
CA ARG A 79 5.39 -7.43 -0.19
C ARG A 79 5.50 -6.81 1.21
N GLN A 80 4.69 -7.29 2.15
CA GLN A 80 4.85 -6.89 3.56
C GLN A 80 6.26 -7.20 4.07
N GLY A 81 6.90 -6.22 4.72
CA GLY A 81 8.29 -6.30 5.17
C GLY A 81 9.33 -6.10 4.05
N GLY A 82 8.91 -5.79 2.83
CA GLY A 82 9.82 -5.34 1.77
C GLY A 82 10.37 -3.95 2.07
N ALA A 83 11.66 -3.74 1.76
CA ALA A 83 12.36 -2.49 2.09
C ALA A 83 11.67 -1.23 1.51
N LEU A 84 11.05 -1.35 0.34
CA LEU A 84 10.36 -0.23 -0.33
C LEU A 84 8.84 -0.25 -0.09
N SER A 85 8.28 -1.30 0.49
CA SER A 85 6.83 -1.53 0.44
C SER A 85 6.01 -0.57 1.30
N ALA A 86 6.61 0.08 2.31
CA ALA A 86 5.96 1.14 3.07
C ALA A 86 6.00 2.50 2.37
N ASP A 87 6.94 2.71 1.44
CA ASP A 87 7.13 3.96 0.70
C ASP A 87 6.42 3.98 -0.66
N LEU A 88 5.97 2.81 -1.13
CA LEU A 88 5.23 2.59 -2.39
C LEU A 88 3.72 2.65 -2.18
#